data_AF-A0A2S9GBQ8-F1
#
_entry.id   AF-A0A2S9GBQ8-F1
#
_cell.length_a   1.000
_cell.length_b   1.000
_cell.length_c   1.000
_cell.angle_alpha   90.00
_cell.angle_beta   90.00
_cell.angle_gamma   90.00
#
_symmetry.space_group_name_H-M   'P 1'
#
loop_
_entity.id
_entity.type
_entity.pdbx_description
1 polymer ?
#
loop_
_entity_poly.entity_id
_entity_poly.type
_entity_poly.pdbx_seq_one_letter_code
_entity_poly.pdbx_strand_id
1 'polypeptide(L)'
;KDLGLLDPEKADAIIAAAAEIADGKHDDQFPIDVFQTGSGTSPNMNANEVIASIAAGFDPPVTVHPNDDVNRSQSSNDTFPTAT
;
A
#
# COMPACT_ATOMS: atom_id res chain seq x y z
N LYS A 1 2.54 -2.17 13.21
CA LYS A 1 2.31 -1.33 14.41
C LYS A 1 2.93 -1.96 15.66
N ASP A 2 2.55 -3.18 16.00
CA ASP A 2 2.86 -3.79 17.31
C ASP A 2 4.34 -4.14 17.54
N LEU A 3 5.12 -4.31 16.47
CA LEU A 3 6.57 -4.55 16.55
C LEU A 3 7.38 -3.26 16.81
N GLY A 4 6.76 -2.08 16.83
CA GLY A 4 7.44 -0.79 17.04
C GLY A 4 8.41 -0.39 15.92
N LEU A 5 8.36 -1.06 14.76
CA LEU A 5 9.26 -0.83 13.63
C LEU A 5 8.79 0.29 12.68
N LEU A 6 7.59 0.83 12.88
CA LEU A 6 7.00 1.90 12.08
C LEU A 6 6.42 2.94 13.03
N ASP A 7 6.57 4.21 12.67
CA ASP A 7 5.97 5.32 13.41
C ASP A 7 4.44 5.10 13.55
N PRO A 8 3.85 5.28 14.74
CA PRO A 8 2.43 5.04 14.96
C PRO A 8 1.52 5.87 14.04
N GLU A 9 1.88 7.12 13.74
CA GLU A 9 1.09 8.00 12.88
C GLU A 9 1.09 7.48 11.44
N LYS A 10 2.26 7.06 10.94
CA LYS A 10 2.37 6.40 9.63
C LYS A 10 1.59 5.10 9.57
N ALA A 11 1.66 4.30 10.63
CA ALA A 11 0.93 3.03 10.70
C ALA A 11 -0.58 3.25 10.61
N ASP A 12 -1.10 4.24 11.35
CA ASP A 12 -2.53 4.56 11.35
C ASP A 12 -2.99 5.17 10.03
N ALA A 13 -2.16 6.01 9.39
CA ALA A 13 -2.44 6.53 8.06
C ALA A 13 -2.48 5.42 6.99
N ILE A 14 -1.53 4.48 7.01
CA ILE A 14 -1.53 3.34 6.08
C ILE A 14 -2.78 2.48 6.26
N ILE A 15 -3.18 2.20 7.50
CA ILE A 15 -4.40 1.43 7.80
C ILE A 15 -5.64 2.14 7.27
N ALA A 16 -5.76 3.45 7.50
CA ALA A 16 -6.89 4.22 7.00
C ALA A 16 -6.95 4.24 5.47
N ALA A 17 -5.82 4.48 4.80
CA ALA A 17 -5.73 4.46 3.34
C ALA A 17 -6.08 3.07 2.75
N ALA A 18 -5.58 1.99 3.35
CA ALA A 18 -5.91 0.63 2.95
C ALA A 18 -7.40 0.32 3.14
N ALA A 19 -8.03 0.84 4.20
CA ALA A 19 -9.46 0.69 4.42
C ALA A 19 -10.30 1.41 3.34
N GLU A 20 -9.89 2.61 2.90
CA GLU A 20 -10.57 3.30 1.80
C GLU A 20 -10.50 2.53 0.47
N ILE A 21 -9.34 1.91 0.18
CA ILE A 21 -9.18 1.04 -0.98
C ILE A 21 -10.10 -0.19 -0.84
N ALA A 22 -10.13 -0.83 0.33
CA ALA A 22 -10.99 -1.99 0.58
C ALA A 22 -12.50 -1.68 0.47
N ASP A 23 -12.88 -0.43 0.76
CA ASP A 23 -14.25 0.08 0.56
C ASP A 23 -14.59 0.37 -0.92
N GLY A 24 -13.63 0.18 -1.85
CA GLY A 24 -13.80 0.41 -3.28
C GLY A 24 -13.77 1.89 -3.70
N LYS A 25 -13.26 2.79 -2.85
CA LYS A 25 -13.28 4.23 -3.12
C LYS A 25 -12.26 4.68 -4.17
N HIS A 26 -11.27 3.83 -4.47
CA HIS A 26 -10.11 4.15 -5.30
C HIS A 26 -9.85 3.09 -6.38
N ASP A 27 -10.87 2.33 -6.79
CA ASP A 27 -10.73 1.23 -7.76
C ASP A 27 -10.14 1.68 -9.11
N ASP A 28 -10.37 2.95 -9.49
CA ASP A 28 -9.84 3.55 -10.72
C ASP A 28 -8.32 3.82 -10.66
N GLN A 29 -7.70 3.70 -9.49
CA GLN A 29 -6.25 3.88 -9.29
C GLN A 29 -5.43 2.61 -9.54
N PHE A 30 -6.08 1.52 -9.97
CA PHE A 30 -5.46 0.21 -10.23
C PHE A 30 -5.59 -0.23 -11.69
N PRO A 31 -4.97 0.48 -12.65
CA PRO A 31 -5.16 0.21 -14.08
C PRO A 31 -4.34 -0.99 -14.60
N ILE A 32 -3.59 -1.68 -13.75
CA ILE A 32 -2.64 -2.72 -14.17
C ILE A 32 -3.40 -4.00 -14.57
N ASP A 33 -3.20 -4.41 -15.82
CA ASP A 33 -3.78 -5.63 -16.39
C ASP A 33 -3.13 -6.91 -15.78
N VAL A 34 -3.81 -8.04 -15.93
CA VAL A 34 -3.36 -9.39 -15.61
C VAL A 34 -2.11 -9.78 -16.44
N PHE A 35 -1.94 -9.22 -17.64
CA PHE A 35 -0.78 -9.50 -18.53
C PHE A 35 0.48 -8.72 -18.15
N GLN A 36 0.98 -8.97 -16.95
CA GLN A 36 2.12 -8.29 -16.34
C GLN A 36 3.21 -9.27 -15.92
N THR A 37 4.23 -8.81 -15.19
CA THR A 37 5.26 -9.70 -14.63
C THR A 37 4.65 -10.78 -13.74
N GLY A 38 5.06 -12.04 -13.94
CA GLY A 38 4.48 -13.19 -13.22
C GLY A 38 4.74 -13.19 -11.71
N SER A 39 5.63 -12.33 -11.20
CA SER A 39 5.86 -12.10 -9.78
C SER A 39 4.83 -11.21 -9.10
N GLY A 40 3.94 -10.55 -9.86
CA GLY A 40 2.99 -9.57 -9.32
C GLY A 40 3.66 -8.31 -8.75
N THR A 41 4.90 -7.99 -9.15
CA THR A 41 5.62 -6.82 -8.63
C THR A 41 4.95 -5.51 -9.00
N SER A 42 4.41 -5.39 -10.22
CA SER A 42 3.73 -4.17 -10.69
C SER A 42 2.47 -3.80 -9.84
N PRO A 43 1.51 -4.71 -9.56
CA PRO A 43 0.33 -4.44 -8.75
C PRO A 43 0.70 -4.30 -7.28
N ASN A 44 1.75 -4.99 -6.80
CA ASN A 44 2.29 -4.77 -5.47
C ASN A 44 2.77 -3.31 -5.31
N MET A 45 3.58 -2.83 -6.26
CA MET A 45 4.04 -1.43 -6.24
C MET A 45 2.90 -0.43 -6.43
N ASN A 46 1.93 -0.72 -7.30
CA ASN A 46 0.77 0.16 -7.49
C ASN A 46 -0.02 0.30 -6.19
N ALA A 47 -0.28 -0.78 -5.45
CA ALA A 47 -0.92 -0.71 -4.15
C ALA A 47 -0.11 0.13 -3.16
N ASN A 48 1.20 -0.09 -3.08
CA ASN A 48 2.08 0.69 -2.19
C ASN A 48 2.05 2.19 -2.51
N GLU A 49 2.09 2.55 -3.80
CA GLU A 49 2.08 3.94 -4.26
C GLU A 49 0.72 4.63 -4.05
N VAL A 50 -0.38 3.91 -4.27
CA VAL A 50 -1.74 4.43 -4.02
C VAL A 50 -1.95 4.66 -2.53
N ILE A 51 -1.56 3.72 -1.67
CA ILE A 51 -1.63 3.88 -0.21
C ILE A 51 -0.83 5.10 0.25
N ALA A 52 0.41 5.25 -0.21
CA ALA A 52 1.26 6.39 0.13
C ALA A 52 0.65 7.72 -0.34
N SER A 53 0.04 7.74 -1.53
CA SER A 53 -0.61 8.93 -2.10
C SER A 53 -1.86 9.34 -1.32
N ILE A 54 -2.70 8.38 -0.90
CA ILE A 54 -3.89 8.64 -0.07
C ILE A 54 -3.45 9.21 1.29
N ALA A 55 -2.44 8.61 1.93
CA ALA A 55 -1.93 9.07 3.22
C ALA A 55 -1.40 10.52 3.17
N ALA A 56 -0.77 10.91 2.06
CA ALA A 56 -0.31 12.28 1.83
C ALA A 56 -1.47 13.28 1.61
N GLY A 57 -2.67 12.80 1.28
CA GLY A 57 -3.88 13.59 1.10
C GLY A 57 -4.72 13.79 2.37
N PHE A 58 -4.35 13.17 3.50
CA PHE A 58 -5.04 13.38 4.77
C PHE A 58 -4.79 14.76 5.36
N ASP A 59 -5.61 15.15 6.35
CA ASP A 59 -5.46 16.38 7.12
C ASP A 59 -5.34 16.05 8.62
N PRO A 60 -4.14 16.19 9.24
CA PRO A 60 -2.89 16.63 8.62
C PRO A 60 -2.28 15.58 7.65
N PRO A 61 -1.47 15.99 6.67
CA PRO A 61 -0.87 15.07 5.71
C PRO A 61 0.22 14.23 6.37
N VAL A 62 0.23 12.93 6.06
CA VAL A 62 1.23 11.99 6.59
C VAL A 62 2.11 11.48 5.45
N THR A 63 3.40 11.82 5.49
CA THR A 63 4.37 11.36 4.48
C THR A 63 4.76 9.90 4.74
N VAL A 64 4.36 9.03 3.82
CA VAL A 64 4.65 7.59 3.84
C VAL A 64 5.46 7.23 2.60
N HIS A 65 6.56 6.47 2.77
CA HIS A 65 7.33 5.98 1.63
C HIS A 65 6.78 4.62 1.15
N PRO A 66 6.48 4.42 -0.16
CA PRO A 66 5.87 3.19 -0.67
C PRO A 66 6.65 1.92 -0.32
N ASN A 67 7.98 1.91 -0.49
CA ASN A 67 8.79 0.74 -0.14
C ASN A 67 9.15 0.68 1.35
N ASP A 68 9.83 1.71 1.84
CA ASP A 68 10.34 1.72 3.19
C ASP A 68 9.27 1.63 4.27
N ASP A 69 8.07 2.20 4.07
CA ASP A 69 7.02 2.23 5.09
C ASP A 69 5.85 1.28 4.76
N VAL A 70 5.27 1.32 3.55
CA VAL A 70 4.11 0.45 3.19
C VAL A 70 4.56 -1.00 2.98
N ASN A 71 5.58 -1.21 2.15
CA ASN A 71 6.13 -2.53 1.85
C ASN A 71 7.18 -3.00 2.88
N ARG A 72 7.21 -2.42 4.08
CA ARG A 72 8.21 -2.75 5.10
C ARG A 72 8.09 -4.22 5.50
N SER A 73 9.21 -4.94 5.44
CA SER A 73 9.28 -6.38 5.75
C SER A 73 8.49 -7.28 4.81
N GLN A 74 8.15 -6.80 3.62
CA GLN A 74 7.43 -7.55 2.59
C GLN A 74 8.26 -7.66 1.29
N SER A 75 7.93 -8.63 0.46
CA SER A 75 8.37 -8.76 -0.93
C SER A 75 7.16 -8.93 -1.84
N SER A 76 7.28 -8.68 -3.15
CA SER A 76 6.22 -9.10 -4.07
C SER A 76 6.04 -10.61 -4.07
N ASN A 77 7.10 -11.36 -3.79
CA ASN A 77 7.15 -12.81 -3.93
C ASN A 77 6.40 -13.57 -2.81
N ASP A 78 6.14 -12.92 -1.67
CA ASP A 78 5.29 -13.44 -0.59
C ASP A 78 3.94 -12.70 -0.52
N THR A 79 3.92 -11.39 -0.81
CA THR A 79 2.71 -10.58 -0.73
C THR A 79 1.69 -10.90 -1.82
N PHE A 80 2.12 -11.02 -3.08
CA PHE A 80 1.20 -11.27 -4.19
C PHE A 80 0.52 -12.65 -4.10
N PRO A 81 1.23 -13.77 -3.84
CA PRO A 81 0.57 -15.07 -3.66
C PRO A 81 -0.34 -15.15 -2.43
N THR A 82 -0.14 -14.29 -1.42
CA THR A 82 -1.02 -14.24 -0.23
C THR A 82 -2.33 -13.54 -0.51
N ALA A 83 -2.33 -12.59 -1.46
CA ALA A 83 -3.50 -11.82 -1.85
C ALA A 83 -4.43 -12.57 -2.81
N THR A 84 -3.94 -13.63 -3.47
CA THR A 84 -4.71 -14.52 -4.36
C THR A 84 -5.32 -15.70 -3.63
#